data_AF-A0A3B9JY36-F1
#
_entry.id   AF-A0A3B9JY36-F1
#
_cell.length_a   1.000
_cell.length_b   1.000
_cell.length_c   1.000
_cell.angle_alpha   90.00
_cell.angle_beta   90.00
_cell.angle_gamma   90.00
#
_symmetry.space_group_name_H-M   'P 1'
#
loop_
_entity.id
_entity.type
_entity.pdbx_description
1 polymer ?
#
loop_
_entity_poly.entity_id
_entity_poly.type
_entity_poly.pdbx_seq_one_letter_code
_entity_poly.pdbx_strand_id
1 'polypeptide(L)'
;QIEYAGVLNNAANTPGAKAIVEFLLGDSFQASVPENMYVYPINEAIEVPEAWAKFAQPADSLLGEGLEINANRDQWLTDWSDVFDN
;
A
#
# COMPACT_ATOMS: atom_id res chain seq x y z
N GLN A 1 1.52 4.74 3.70
CA GLN A 1 0.85 3.41 3.67
C GLN A 1 1.49 2.59 2.57
N ILE A 2 1.64 1.28 2.76
CA ILE A 2 2.06 0.36 1.69
C ILE A 2 0.85 -0.52 1.38
N GLU A 3 0.57 -0.69 0.09
CA GLU A 3 -0.50 -1.57 -0.40
C GLU A 3 0.08 -2.92 -0.79
N TYR A 4 -0.58 -3.99 -0.38
CA TYR A 4 -0.14 -5.36 -0.62
C TYR A 4 -1.21 -6.14 -1.38
N ALA A 5 -0.77 -7.00 -2.28
CA ALA A 5 -1.60 -8.02 -2.92
C ALA A 5 -1.07 -9.41 -2.54
N GLY A 6 -1.98 -10.36 -2.33
CA GLY A 6 -1.64 -11.73 -1.94
C GLY A 6 -2.55 -12.75 -2.60
N VAL A 7 -2.02 -13.96 -2.81
CA VAL A 7 -2.79 -15.09 -3.31
C VAL A 7 -3.29 -15.92 -2.13
N LEU A 8 -4.60 -16.16 -2.08
CA LEU A 8 -5.20 -16.97 -1.02
C LEU A 8 -4.72 -18.42 -1.10
N ASN A 9 -4.45 -19.03 0.06
CA ASN A 9 -3.96 -20.42 0.16
C ASN A 9 -4.86 -21.45 -0.56
N ASN A 10 -6.18 -21.21 -0.60
CA ASN A 10 -7.17 -22.09 -1.24
C ASN A 10 -7.81 -21.44 -2.48
N ALA A 11 -7.08 -20.58 -3.19
CA ALA A 11 -7.59 -19.95 -4.40
C ALA A 11 -7.94 -20.99 -5.47
N ALA A 12 -9.18 -20.99 -5.96
CA ALA A 12 -9.66 -21.91 -6.99
C ALA A 12 -8.86 -21.82 -8.30
N ASN A 13 -8.24 -20.66 -8.57
CA ASN A 13 -7.34 -20.44 -9.69
C ASN A 13 -6.04 -19.75 -9.21
N THR A 14 -5.19 -20.50 -8.52
CA THR A 14 -3.88 -20.01 -8.06
C THR A 14 -3.00 -19.46 -9.19
N PRO A 15 -2.87 -20.11 -10.37
CA PRO A 15 -2.05 -19.58 -11.45
C PRO A 15 -2.53 -18.21 -11.95
N GLY A 16 -3.84 -18.04 -12.14
CA GLY A 16 -4.41 -16.75 -12.54
C GLY A 16 -4.21 -15.66 -11.47
N ALA A 17 -4.39 -16.00 -10.20
CA ALA A 17 -4.15 -15.06 -9.11
C ALA A 17 -2.68 -14.61 -9.05
N LYS A 18 -1.73 -15.53 -9.26
CA LYS A 18 -0.30 -15.19 -9.37
C LYS A 18 0.00 -14.28 -10.55
N ALA A 19 -0.60 -14.56 -11.71
CA ALA A 19 -0.43 -13.73 -12.91
C ALA A 19 -0.93 -12.28 -12.68
N ILE A 20 -1.99 -12.09 -11.88
CA ILE A 20 -2.42 -10.74 -11.48
C ILE A 20 -1.38 -10.07 -10.59
N VAL A 21 -0.84 -10.75 -9.58
CA VAL A 21 0.21 -10.17 -8.73
C VAL A 21 1.45 -9.80 -9.55
N GLU A 22 1.86 -10.66 -10.49
CA GLU A 22 2.95 -10.38 -11.43
C GLU A 22 2.64 -9.16 -12.31
N PHE A 23 1.42 -9.03 -12.83
CA PHE A 23 0.99 -7.87 -13.58
C PHE A 23 1.04 -6.58 -12.74
N LEU A 24 0.58 -6.62 -11.48
CA LEU A 24 0.63 -5.48 -10.57
C LEU A 24 2.06 -5.02 -10.31
N LEU A 25 3.04 -5.93 -10.32
CA LEU A 25 4.47 -5.60 -10.16
C LEU A 25 5.14 -5.13 -11.45
N GLY A 26 4.50 -5.32 -12.61
CA GLY A 26 5.06 -4.99 -13.91
C GLY A 26 5.16 -3.48 -14.14
N ASP A 27 6.20 -3.07 -14.89
CA ASP A 27 6.55 -1.67 -15.15
C ASP A 27 5.37 -0.85 -15.71
N SER A 28 4.57 -1.42 -16.60
CA SER A 28 3.41 -0.72 -17.18
C SER A 28 2.34 -0.40 -16.13
N PHE A 29 2.09 -1.34 -15.21
CA PHE A 29 1.15 -1.08 -14.12
C PHE A 29 1.75 -0.06 -13.18
N GLN A 30 2.99 -0.27 -12.72
CA GLN A 30 3.69 0.62 -11.80
C GLN A 30 3.79 2.06 -12.32
N ALA A 31 4.06 2.28 -13.60
CA ALA A 31 4.07 3.61 -14.22
C ALA A 31 2.70 4.29 -14.24
N SER A 32 1.61 3.52 -14.23
CA SER A 32 0.24 4.06 -14.22
C SER A 32 -0.26 4.45 -12.83
N VAL A 33 0.37 3.92 -11.78
CA VAL A 33 -0.10 4.03 -10.39
C VAL A 33 -0.18 5.48 -9.89
N PRO A 34 0.81 6.37 -10.12
CA PRO A 34 0.74 7.76 -9.66
C PRO A 34 -0.51 8.51 -10.11
N GLU A 35 -0.83 8.44 -11.40
CA GLU A 35 -1.93 9.24 -11.96
C GLU A 35 -3.32 8.62 -11.73
N ASN A 36 -3.39 7.28 -11.63
CA ASN A 36 -4.68 6.58 -11.50
C ASN A 36 -5.06 6.28 -10.05
N MET A 37 -4.08 6.08 -9.16
CA MET A 37 -4.31 5.63 -7.79
C MET A 37 -3.77 6.62 -6.74
N TYR A 38 -3.04 7.65 -7.16
CA TYR A 38 -2.43 8.64 -6.26
C TYR A 38 -1.55 8.00 -5.17
N VAL A 39 -0.76 6.99 -5.56
CA VAL A 39 0.30 6.40 -4.74
C VAL A 39 1.61 6.27 -5.54
N TYR A 40 2.73 6.03 -4.87
CA TYR A 40 4.03 5.86 -5.52
C TYR A 40 4.22 4.42 -6.03
N PRO A 41 4.92 4.22 -7.16
CA PRO A 41 5.33 2.88 -7.56
C PRO A 41 6.28 2.28 -6.51
N ILE A 42 6.19 0.97 -6.31
CA ILE A 42 7.13 0.23 -5.46
C ILE A 42 8.44 -0.05 -6.21
N ASN A 43 8.40 -0.09 -7.54
CA ASN A 43 9.60 -0.20 -8.37
C ASN A 43 10.26 1.19 -8.50
N GLU A 44 11.36 1.39 -7.79
CA GLU A 44 12.13 2.65 -7.76
C GLU A 44 12.75 3.03 -9.12
N ALA A 45 12.84 2.10 -10.08
CA ALA A 45 13.32 2.40 -11.42
C ALA A 45 12.26 3.13 -12.28
N ILE A 46 11.00 3.18 -11.83
CA ILE A 46 9.92 3.87 -12.55
C ILE A 46 9.93 5.35 -12.20
N GLU A 47 10.20 6.17 -13.20
CA GLU A 47 10.08 7.62 -13.06
C GLU A 47 8.62 8.04 -12.85
N VAL A 48 8.40 8.90 -11.85
CA VAL A 48 7.09 9.52 -11.62
C VAL A 48 6.90 10.73 -12.54
N PRO A 49 5.65 11.16 -12.82
CA PRO A 49 5.40 12.38 -13.59
C PRO A 49 6.12 13.61 -13.02
N GLU A 50 6.51 14.55 -13.89
CA GLU A 50 7.30 15.74 -13.49
C GLU A 50 6.65 16.53 -12.34
N ALA A 51 5.32 16.70 -12.38
CA ALA A 51 4.58 17.39 -11.32
C ALA A 51 4.71 16.67 -9.97
N TRP A 52 4.74 15.33 -9.96
CA TRP A 52 4.95 14.55 -8.74
C TRP A 52 6.36 14.71 -8.22
N ALA A 53 7.36 14.57 -9.09
CA ALA A 53 8.76 14.78 -8.73
C ALA A 53 9.01 16.16 -8.09
N LYS A 54 8.24 17.17 -8.51
CA LYS A 54 8.35 18.55 -8.01
C LYS A 54 7.50 18.86 -6.77
N PHE A 55 6.29 18.33 -6.69
CA PHE A 55 5.29 18.78 -5.71
C PHE A 55 4.78 17.68 -4.77
N ALA A 56 5.03 16.42 -5.09
CA ALA A 56 4.61 15.27 -4.31
C ALA A 56 5.82 14.35 -4.11
N GLN A 57 6.85 14.84 -3.41
CA GLN A 57 7.94 13.96 -2.98
C GLN A 57 7.49 13.13 -1.76
N PRO A 58 7.89 11.85 -1.67
CA PRO A 58 7.64 11.03 -0.49
C PRO A 58 8.18 11.70 0.78
N ALA A 59 7.56 11.44 1.92
CA ALA A 59 8.08 11.89 3.20
C ALA A 59 9.37 11.17 3.57
N ASP A 60 10.35 11.89 4.13
CA ASP A 60 11.64 11.34 4.55
C ASP A 60 11.60 10.55 5.87
N SER A 61 10.47 10.62 6.59
CA SER A 61 10.25 9.90 7.83
C SER A 61 8.76 9.66 8.06
N LEU A 62 8.42 8.57 8.74
CA LEU A 62 7.05 8.26 9.12
C LEU A 62 6.86 8.53 10.62
N LEU A 63 5.80 9.23 10.97
CA LEU A 63 5.38 9.35 12.35
C LEU A 63 4.92 7.98 12.86
N GLY A 64 5.47 7.55 13.99
CA GLY A 64 5.10 6.28 14.60
C GLY A 64 5.85 5.05 14.10
N GLU A 65 7.01 5.22 13.43
CA GLU A 65 7.88 4.09 13.02
C GLU A 65 8.26 3.14 14.16
N GLY A 66 8.39 3.67 15.39
CA GLY A 66 8.68 2.88 16.58
C GLY A 66 7.45 2.27 17.26
N LEU A 67 6.25 2.43 16.70
CA LEU A 67 5.03 1.85 17.26
C LEU A 67 4.84 0.42 16.80
N GLU A 68 4.56 -0.47 17.75
CA GLU A 68 4.16 -1.86 17.45
C GLU A 68 2.69 -1.91 17.03
N ILE A 69 2.40 -1.41 15.81
CA ILE A 69 1.02 -1.24 15.32
C ILE A 69 0.23 -2.55 15.41
N ASN A 70 0.80 -3.67 14.98
CA ASN A 70 0.08 -4.95 14.99
C ASN A 70 -0.21 -5.45 16.41
N ALA A 71 0.68 -5.17 17.38
CA ALA A 71 0.48 -5.59 18.76
C ALA A 71 -0.57 -4.74 19.49
N ASN A 72 -0.71 -3.47 19.10
CA ASN A 72 -1.58 -2.51 19.80
C ASN A 72 -2.90 -2.21 19.07
N ARG A 73 -3.04 -2.61 17.80
CA ARG A 73 -4.21 -2.28 16.95
C ARG A 73 -5.54 -2.63 17.62
N ASP A 74 -5.67 -3.81 18.18
CA ASP A 74 -6.94 -4.28 18.77
C ASP A 74 -7.35 -3.43 19.98
N GLN A 75 -6.38 -3.04 20.81
CA GLN A 75 -6.63 -2.17 21.95
C GLN A 75 -7.05 -0.77 21.48
N TRP A 76 -6.33 -0.17 20.53
CA TRP A 76 -6.66 1.17 20.04
C TRP A 76 -8.04 1.24 19.37
N LEU A 77 -8.44 0.19 18.63
CA LEU A 77 -9.77 0.10 18.04
C LEU A 77 -10.85 -0.03 19.11
N THR A 78 -10.58 -0.80 20.17
CA THR A 78 -11.49 -0.92 21.33
C THR A 78 -11.65 0.42 22.03
N ASP A 79 -10.54 1.06 22.41
CA ASP A 79 -10.52 2.37 23.08
C ASP A 79 -11.29 3.42 22.27
N TRP A 80 -11.11 3.42 20.94
CA TRP A 80 -11.82 4.35 20.07
C TRP A 80 -13.33 4.08 20.05
N SER A 81 -13.75 2.82 19.98
CA SER A 81 -15.18 2.45 19.95
C SER A 81 -15.87 2.82 21.27
N ASP A 82 -15.21 2.59 22.41
CA ASP A 82 -15.74 2.91 23.74
C ASP A 82 -16.03 4.41 23.94
N VAL A 83 -15.34 5.31 23.23
CA VAL A 83 -15.63 6.75 23.29
C VAL A 83 -16.99 7.09 22.67
N PHE A 84 -17.45 6.35 21.67
CA PHE A 84 -18.63 6.69 20.86
C PHE A 84 -19.85 5.79 21.11
N ASP A 85 -19.62 4.54 21.56
CA ASP A 85 -20.68 3.54 21.69
C ASP A 85 -21.31 3.48 23.10
N ASN A 86 -20.95 4.41 24.00
CA ASN A 86 -21.50 4.55 25.35
C ASN A 86 -22.67 5.54 25.44
#